data_AF-A0AAN9T041-F1
#
_entry.id   AF-A0AAN9T041-F1
#
_cell.length_a   1.000
_cell.length_b   1.000
_cell.length_c   1.000
_cell.angle_alpha   90.00
_cell.angle_beta   90.00
_cell.angle_gamma   90.00
#
_symmetry.space_group_name_H-M   'P 1'
#
loop_
_entity.id
_entity.type
_entity.pdbx_description
1 polymer ?
#
loop_
_entity_poly.entity_id
_entity_poly.type
_entity_poly.pdbx_seq_one_letter_code
_entity_poly.pdbx_strand_id
1 'polypeptide(L)'
;MATSYKTFLVNSSVKKRPSYVSDNSLHYKISQFLVFKLIKKVLPKVPLQINDVHKTVSTTAAKLLDAFVDSFFEFSDQPLLPSQSNFAPVEELGEAILVTSIHGRIPDDFPEGVYIRNGPNPLFGGLKSTNSIFGRSSHIWVEGEGMLHALYFKRSSHGSWTVIYNNKYVETDTYKLETQRNKPMFIPTIEGDSPAILCSYLLNWLRFGKVNKYISNTNVFEHSGKYYSVAENHIPQEIDIFTLKTLQNWDVNGAWDRPFTSHPKKAPGTGELITLGVAATKPFAVIGVISADGKKLVHKADLKLNRSTLCHEIGVTQRYYVIMDFPLTIDLNRLLRGGPLIKYNKEEYARIGVMHRYGDANSIKWFEVEPNCTFHIINSFEDGHEVVVRGCRSLDSLIPGPDMSLKEYEWLSRCYEWRLNMQTGEVKEKDLCGANVVYMDFPMIHGNFVGIKNRFAYTQVVDPLAGATHDVPKYGGLAKLYFEESCAEFSMRNKKQSEEAIRVEWHMFEKNTYCSGAAFVPRDGGLEEDDGWIVAFVHSEDTNISEVHIIDTKKFCGETVAKITIPSRVPYGFHGAFMPIAFEAQ
;
A
#
# COMPACT_ATOMS: atom_id res chain seq x y z
N MET A 1 -31.38 -31.98 -49.44
CA MET A 1 -31.97 -30.65 -49.74
C MET A 1 -30.90 -29.64 -49.31
N ALA A 2 -30.20 -28.90 -50.19
CA ALA A 2 -30.69 -27.80 -51.03
C ALA A 2 -31.42 -26.74 -50.17
N THR A 3 -31.09 -25.43 -50.13
CA THR A 3 -30.16 -24.56 -50.91
C THR A 3 -29.91 -23.27 -50.08
N SER A 4 -28.99 -22.31 -50.32
CA SER A 4 -28.04 -22.00 -51.40
C SER A 4 -26.86 -21.13 -50.88
N TYR A 5 -25.78 -21.02 -51.66
CA TYR A 5 -24.74 -19.97 -51.53
C TYR A 5 -25.24 -18.59 -52.02
N LYS A 6 -24.61 -17.50 -51.54
CA LYS A 6 -24.19 -16.37 -52.41
C LYS A 6 -23.07 -15.51 -51.80
N THR A 7 -21.86 -15.70 -52.33
CA THR A 7 -20.70 -14.81 -52.17
C THR A 7 -20.85 -13.59 -53.09
N PHE A 8 -20.30 -12.42 -52.74
CA PHE A 8 -19.66 -11.55 -53.74
C PHE A 8 -18.52 -10.71 -53.12
N LEU A 9 -17.48 -10.48 -53.92
CA LEU A 9 -16.20 -9.89 -53.52
C LEU A 9 -16.14 -8.37 -53.77
N VAL A 10 -15.39 -7.70 -52.87
CA VAL A 10 -14.42 -6.62 -53.14
C VAL A 10 -14.85 -5.41 -53.99
N ASN A 11 -14.72 -4.21 -53.40
CA ASN A 11 -13.98 -3.16 -54.11
C ASN A 11 -13.21 -2.22 -53.16
N SER A 12 -11.98 -1.90 -53.55
CA SER A 12 -11.05 -1.05 -52.81
C SER A 12 -11.33 0.44 -53.00
N SER A 13 -11.13 1.27 -51.97
CA SER A 13 -10.72 2.66 -52.20
C SER A 13 -9.84 3.21 -51.08
N VAL A 14 -8.66 3.70 -51.46
CA VAL A 14 -7.76 4.47 -50.61
C VAL A 14 -8.31 5.90 -50.50
N LYS A 15 -8.43 6.45 -49.29
CA LYS A 15 -8.60 7.91 -49.09
C LYS A 15 -7.58 8.47 -48.11
N LYS A 16 -6.94 9.54 -48.54
CA LYS A 16 -5.86 10.27 -47.84
C LYS A 16 -6.39 11.01 -46.61
N ARG A 17 -5.52 11.20 -45.62
CA ARG A 17 -5.69 12.19 -44.54
C ARG A 17 -5.85 13.60 -45.13
N PRO A 18 -6.70 14.47 -44.56
CA PRO A 18 -6.55 15.91 -44.66
C PRO A 18 -5.62 16.42 -43.55
N SER A 19 -4.57 17.14 -43.93
CA SER A 19 -3.81 18.00 -43.02
C SER A 19 -4.53 19.34 -42.88
N TYR A 20 -4.69 19.84 -41.65
CA TYR A 20 -4.97 21.25 -41.40
C TYR A 20 -4.08 21.77 -40.28
N VAL A 21 -3.35 22.84 -40.60
CA VAL A 21 -2.67 23.72 -39.64
C VAL A 21 -3.45 25.02 -39.63
N SER A 22 -3.78 25.51 -38.44
CA SER A 22 -4.07 26.93 -38.20
C SER A 22 -3.93 27.24 -36.72
N ASP A 23 -3.16 28.28 -36.42
CA ASP A 23 -3.09 28.89 -35.08
C ASP A 23 -4.48 29.18 -34.50
N ASN A 24 -4.60 29.03 -33.18
CA ASN A 24 -5.11 30.12 -32.35
C ASN A 24 -4.81 29.89 -30.87
N SER A 25 -4.04 30.81 -30.30
CA SER A 25 -3.78 30.90 -28.86
C SER A 25 -5.05 31.23 -28.08
N LEU A 26 -5.52 30.32 -27.22
CA LEU A 26 -6.55 30.63 -26.22
C LEU A 26 -6.00 30.53 -24.79
N HIS A 27 -5.58 31.68 -24.26
CA HIS A 27 -5.29 31.82 -22.82
C HIS A 27 -6.58 31.70 -22.00
N TYR A 28 -6.85 30.51 -21.45
CA TYR A 28 -7.90 30.33 -20.45
C TYR A 28 -7.47 30.91 -19.09
N LYS A 29 -7.72 32.21 -18.89
CA LYS A 29 -7.80 32.80 -17.54
C LYS A 29 -9.10 32.30 -16.87
N ILE A 30 -9.02 31.19 -16.14
CA ILE A 30 -10.12 30.77 -15.26
C ILE A 30 -10.30 31.86 -14.19
N SER A 31 -11.51 32.43 -14.13
CA SER A 31 -11.74 33.69 -13.44
C SER A 31 -11.95 33.53 -11.94
N GLN A 32 -11.22 34.32 -11.14
CA GLN A 32 -11.38 34.44 -9.69
C GLN A 32 -12.73 35.06 -9.24
N PHE A 33 -13.70 35.20 -10.15
CA PHE A 33 -14.84 36.12 -10.01
C PHE A 33 -16.11 35.53 -9.37
N LEU A 34 -16.31 34.21 -9.41
CA LEU A 34 -17.51 33.59 -8.82
C LEU A 34 -17.40 33.44 -7.29
N VAL A 35 -16.25 32.97 -6.78
CA VAL A 35 -16.04 32.72 -5.34
C VAL A 35 -16.10 34.02 -4.52
N PHE A 36 -15.50 35.10 -5.01
CA PHE A 36 -15.54 36.42 -4.35
C PHE A 36 -16.95 37.01 -4.21
N LYS A 37 -17.90 36.66 -5.11
CA LYS A 37 -19.30 37.12 -5.02
C LYS A 37 -20.06 36.44 -3.88
N LEU A 38 -19.72 35.19 -3.54
CA LEU A 38 -20.36 34.47 -2.45
C LEU A 38 -19.84 34.99 -1.09
N ILE A 39 -18.52 35.11 -0.94
CA ILE A 39 -17.87 35.61 0.29
C ILE A 39 -18.33 37.05 0.63
N LYS A 40 -18.47 37.93 -0.37
CA LYS A 40 -18.98 39.31 -0.16
C LYS A 40 -20.44 39.40 0.31
N LYS A 41 -21.24 38.33 0.20
CA LYS A 41 -22.64 38.34 0.66
C LYS A 41 -22.82 37.96 2.14
N VAL A 42 -21.79 37.41 2.80
CA VAL A 42 -21.92 36.77 4.12
C VAL A 42 -21.19 37.52 5.25
N LEU A 43 -20.33 38.50 4.92
CA LEU A 43 -19.56 39.27 5.90
C LEU A 43 -20.28 40.57 6.35
N PRO A 44 -20.62 40.73 7.64
CA PRO A 44 -21.03 42.04 8.18
C PRO A 44 -19.83 43.00 8.22
N LYS A 45 -20.06 44.28 7.89
CA LYS A 45 -19.02 45.31 7.88
C LYS A 45 -18.68 45.76 9.30
N VAL A 46 -17.46 45.50 9.75
CA VAL A 46 -16.86 46.12 10.95
C VAL A 46 -15.56 46.82 10.54
N PRO A 47 -15.35 48.10 10.86
CA PRO A 47 -14.09 48.80 10.60
C PRO A 47 -13.09 48.55 11.73
N LEU A 48 -11.87 48.11 11.41
CA LEU A 48 -10.77 47.97 12.37
C LEU A 48 -9.48 48.57 11.80
N GLN A 49 -8.78 49.33 12.64
CA GLN A 49 -7.51 50.00 12.30
C GLN A 49 -6.33 49.02 12.33
N ILE A 50 -5.23 49.45 11.70
CA ILE A 50 -4.17 48.57 11.20
C ILE A 50 -2.95 48.61 12.13
N ASN A 51 -2.59 47.44 12.69
CA ASN A 51 -1.21 46.92 12.67
C ASN A 51 -1.08 45.46 13.20
N ASP A 52 -2.07 44.92 13.93
CA ASP A 52 -2.13 43.47 14.32
C ASP A 52 -2.98 42.61 13.35
N VAL A 53 -3.31 43.18 12.18
CA VAL A 53 -4.38 42.69 11.32
C VAL A 53 -4.06 41.35 10.65
N HIS A 54 -2.82 41.09 10.23
CA HIS A 54 -2.54 39.90 9.40
C HIS A 54 -2.73 38.57 10.16
N LYS A 55 -2.26 38.49 11.42
CA LYS A 55 -2.41 37.31 12.28
C LYS A 55 -3.85 37.14 12.78
N THR A 56 -4.49 38.26 13.12
CA THR A 56 -5.88 38.31 13.61
C THR A 56 -6.90 37.98 12.52
N VAL A 57 -6.78 38.56 11.33
CA VAL A 57 -7.65 38.27 10.19
C VAL A 57 -7.47 36.83 9.70
N SER A 58 -6.25 36.29 9.68
CA SER A 58 -6.02 34.87 9.39
C SER A 58 -6.74 33.97 10.40
N THR A 59 -6.69 34.30 11.69
CA THR A 59 -7.36 33.52 12.75
C THR A 59 -8.90 33.62 12.66
N THR A 60 -9.44 34.81 12.39
CA THR A 60 -10.90 35.00 12.22
C THR A 60 -11.41 34.33 10.95
N ALA A 61 -10.66 34.42 9.84
CA ALA A 61 -11.01 33.73 8.59
C ALA A 61 -11.01 32.20 8.77
N ALA A 62 -10.01 31.64 9.45
CA ALA A 62 -9.96 30.22 9.77
C ALA A 62 -11.16 29.78 10.65
N LYS A 63 -11.51 30.56 11.68
CA LYS A 63 -12.70 30.30 12.52
C LYS A 63 -14.02 30.38 11.77
N LEU A 64 -14.17 31.35 10.85
CA LEU A 64 -15.36 31.44 10.00
C LEU A 64 -15.46 30.26 9.03
N LEU A 65 -14.32 29.75 8.55
CA LEU A 65 -14.26 28.61 7.64
C LEU A 65 -14.49 27.27 8.37
N ASP A 66 -13.98 27.13 9.60
CA ASP A 66 -14.34 26.03 10.51
C ASP A 66 -15.84 26.03 10.80
N ALA A 67 -16.42 27.17 11.19
CA ALA A 67 -17.87 27.30 11.44
C ALA A 67 -18.71 27.04 10.18
N PHE A 68 -18.23 27.40 8.99
CA PHE A 68 -18.87 27.06 7.73
C PHE A 68 -18.88 25.54 7.50
N VAL A 69 -17.74 24.85 7.67
CA VAL A 69 -17.70 23.39 7.54
C VAL A 69 -18.63 22.72 8.56
N ASP A 70 -18.53 23.12 9.83
CA ASP A 70 -19.36 22.60 10.93
C ASP A 70 -20.87 22.82 10.71
N SER A 71 -21.27 23.79 9.88
CA SER A 71 -22.68 24.09 9.56
C SER A 71 -23.20 23.42 8.28
N PHE A 72 -22.31 23.02 7.36
CA PHE A 72 -22.69 22.56 6.00
C PHE A 72 -22.17 21.16 5.62
N PHE A 73 -21.33 20.55 6.46
CA PHE A 73 -20.82 19.19 6.27
C PHE A 73 -21.13 18.35 7.51
N GLU A 74 -22.16 17.52 7.40
CA GLU A 74 -22.55 16.59 8.44
C GLU A 74 -21.64 15.34 8.38
N PHE A 75 -20.79 15.17 9.38
CA PHE A 75 -19.97 13.97 9.54
C PHE A 75 -20.81 12.81 10.08
N SER A 76 -20.75 11.66 9.42
CA SER A 76 -21.38 10.41 9.86
C SER A 76 -20.36 9.28 9.91
N ASP A 77 -20.55 8.34 10.83
CA ASP A 77 -19.83 7.07 10.79
C ASP A 77 -20.23 6.26 9.57
N GLN A 78 -19.25 5.58 8.97
CA GLN A 78 -19.52 4.53 8.00
C GLN A 78 -19.92 3.25 8.75
N PRO A 79 -20.89 2.48 8.24
CA PRO A 79 -21.26 1.22 8.84
C PRO A 79 -20.12 0.20 8.69
N LEU A 80 -19.62 -0.32 9.81
CA LEU A 80 -18.74 -1.48 9.80
C LEU A 80 -19.56 -2.71 9.39
N LEU A 81 -19.25 -3.27 8.22
CA LEU A 81 -19.86 -4.53 7.76
C LEU A 81 -19.36 -5.70 8.62
N PRO A 82 -20.09 -6.83 8.72
CA PRO A 82 -19.62 -7.99 9.50
C PRO A 82 -18.25 -8.53 9.03
N SER A 83 -17.98 -8.46 7.73
CA SER A 83 -16.69 -8.69 7.09
C SER A 83 -15.57 -7.77 7.60
N GLN A 84 -15.91 -6.56 8.01
CA GLN A 84 -15.00 -5.52 8.48
C GLN A 84 -14.89 -5.46 10.01
N SER A 85 -15.52 -6.39 10.74
CA SER A 85 -15.62 -6.32 12.20
C SER A 85 -14.28 -6.14 12.92
N ASN A 86 -13.23 -6.87 12.52
CA ASN A 86 -11.89 -6.68 13.09
C ASN A 86 -11.08 -5.52 12.47
N PHE A 87 -11.61 -4.74 11.52
CA PHE A 87 -11.08 -3.39 11.19
C PHE A 87 -11.58 -2.30 12.14
N ALA A 88 -12.51 -2.61 13.06
CA ALA A 88 -12.90 -1.67 14.10
C ALA A 88 -11.66 -1.23 14.92
N PRO A 89 -11.55 0.05 15.32
CA PRO A 89 -10.38 0.54 16.05
C PRO A 89 -10.25 -0.08 17.45
N VAL A 90 -9.04 -0.06 18.00
CA VAL A 90 -8.76 -0.31 19.42
C VAL A 90 -8.16 0.92 20.09
N GLU A 91 -8.23 0.92 21.42
CA GLU A 91 -7.59 1.93 22.27
C GLU A 91 -6.06 1.78 22.30
N GLU A 92 -5.40 2.89 22.58
CA GLU A 92 -3.96 2.90 22.85
C GLU A 92 -3.67 2.45 24.28
N LEU A 93 -2.69 1.56 24.44
CA LEU A 93 -2.20 1.14 25.75
C LEU A 93 -1.44 2.27 26.46
N GLY A 94 -1.72 2.47 27.74
CA GLY A 94 -0.98 3.40 28.59
C GLY A 94 0.46 2.95 28.84
N GLU A 95 0.68 1.65 28.99
CA GLU A 95 1.98 1.01 29.22
C GLU A 95 2.09 -0.34 28.47
N ALA A 96 3.32 -0.79 28.24
CA ALA A 96 3.57 -2.07 27.58
C ALA A 96 3.30 -3.25 28.53
N ILE A 97 2.68 -4.32 28.03
CA ILE A 97 2.17 -5.44 28.83
C ILE A 97 3.08 -6.66 28.65
N LEU A 98 3.49 -7.30 29.74
CA LEU A 98 4.15 -8.61 29.73
C LEU A 98 3.19 -9.69 29.24
N VAL A 99 3.54 -10.42 28.19
CA VAL A 99 2.74 -11.52 27.65
C VAL A 99 3.07 -12.81 28.41
N THR A 100 2.06 -13.42 29.03
CA THR A 100 2.20 -14.61 29.89
C THR A 100 1.58 -15.88 29.30
N SER A 101 0.72 -15.75 28.28
CA SER A 101 0.04 -16.87 27.61
C SER A 101 0.76 -17.24 26.32
N ILE A 102 1.61 -18.27 26.38
CA ILE A 102 2.34 -18.80 25.23
C ILE A 102 2.06 -20.31 25.17
N HIS A 103 1.40 -20.75 24.10
CA HIS A 103 1.24 -22.16 23.76
C HIS A 103 2.36 -22.60 22.82
N GLY A 104 2.83 -23.84 22.94
CA GLY A 104 4.04 -24.31 22.25
C GLY A 104 5.32 -23.78 22.91
N ARG A 105 6.38 -23.56 22.12
CA ARG A 105 7.67 -23.06 22.62
C ARG A 105 8.31 -22.14 21.59
N ILE A 106 8.63 -20.90 21.97
CA ILE A 106 9.46 -20.02 21.13
C ILE A 106 10.85 -20.69 20.96
N PRO A 107 11.31 -20.93 19.72
CA PRO A 107 12.55 -21.67 19.46
C PRO A 107 13.80 -21.07 20.12
N ASP A 108 14.82 -21.90 20.37
CA ASP A 108 16.11 -21.48 20.93
C ASP A 108 17.00 -20.72 19.92
N ASP A 109 16.62 -20.77 18.65
CA ASP A 109 17.27 -20.18 17.46
C ASP A 109 16.29 -19.24 16.71
N PHE A 110 15.25 -18.79 17.41
CA PHE A 110 14.52 -17.57 17.06
C PHE A 110 15.38 -16.37 17.52
N PRO A 111 15.56 -15.32 16.69
CA PRO A 111 16.39 -14.17 17.05
C PRO A 111 15.73 -13.24 18.07
N GLU A 112 16.55 -12.51 18.83
CA GLU A 112 16.08 -11.36 19.59
C GLU A 112 15.71 -10.19 18.66
N GLY A 113 14.63 -9.49 18.99
CA GLY A 113 14.20 -8.34 18.21
C GLY A 113 12.78 -7.87 18.49
N VAL A 114 12.25 -7.09 17.55
CA VAL A 114 10.91 -6.51 17.62
C VAL A 114 10.12 -6.89 16.37
N TYR A 115 9.05 -7.67 16.54
CA TYR A 115 8.05 -7.86 15.50
C TYR A 115 7.05 -6.70 15.59
N ILE A 116 6.96 -5.88 14.53
CA ILE A 116 6.12 -4.69 14.49
C ILE A 116 5.27 -4.67 13.22
N ARG A 117 4.02 -4.21 13.33
CA ARG A 117 3.11 -4.07 12.20
C ARG A 117 2.29 -2.79 12.29
N ASN A 118 2.12 -2.11 11.16
CA ASN A 118 1.26 -0.95 10.98
C ASN A 118 -0.15 -1.35 10.48
N GLY A 119 -1.13 -0.49 10.70
CA GLY A 119 -2.48 -0.67 10.17
C GLY A 119 -3.38 0.55 10.44
N PRO A 120 -4.56 0.63 9.79
CA PRO A 120 -5.52 1.69 10.01
C PRO A 120 -6.27 1.47 11.32
N ASN A 121 -6.36 2.51 12.14
CA ASN A 121 -7.11 2.52 13.39
C ASN A 121 -7.82 3.89 13.51
N PRO A 122 -9.04 4.05 12.93
CA PRO A 122 -9.68 5.35 12.84
C PRO A 122 -9.95 5.99 14.22
N LEU A 123 -9.38 7.17 14.47
CA LEU A 123 -9.33 7.81 15.79
C LEU A 123 -10.69 8.07 16.45
N PHE A 124 -11.74 8.29 15.65
CA PHE A 124 -13.07 8.67 16.13
C PHE A 124 -14.09 7.53 15.95
N GLY A 125 -13.71 6.29 16.30
CA GLY A 125 -14.60 5.12 16.33
C GLY A 125 -14.82 4.42 14.99
N GLY A 126 -14.52 5.07 13.85
CA GLY A 126 -14.66 4.46 12.53
C GLY A 126 -14.30 5.41 11.39
N LEU A 127 -14.34 4.87 10.16
CA LEU A 127 -14.23 5.66 8.94
C LEU A 127 -15.41 6.64 8.83
N LYS A 128 -15.18 7.78 8.16
CA LYS A 128 -16.15 8.87 8.09
C LYS A 128 -16.67 9.05 6.67
N SER A 129 -17.94 9.41 6.57
CA SER A 129 -18.50 10.10 5.42
C SER A 129 -18.90 11.50 5.84
N THR A 130 -19.03 12.40 4.86
CA THR A 130 -19.70 13.69 5.04
C THR A 130 -20.79 13.87 4.01
N ASN A 131 -21.95 14.35 4.44
CA ASN A 131 -23.02 14.79 3.57
C ASN A 131 -23.08 16.33 3.56
N SER A 132 -23.29 16.92 2.38
CA SER A 132 -23.30 18.37 2.21
C SER A 132 -24.21 18.79 1.05
N ILE A 133 -24.42 20.09 0.88
CA ILE A 133 -25.10 20.65 -0.31
C ILE A 133 -24.36 20.38 -1.63
N PHE A 134 -23.12 19.88 -1.59
CA PHE A 134 -22.30 19.52 -2.75
C PHE A 134 -22.34 18.02 -3.07
N GLY A 135 -23.08 17.22 -2.28
CA GLY A 135 -23.10 15.76 -2.35
C GLY A 135 -22.41 15.11 -1.16
N ARG A 136 -22.17 13.80 -1.27
CA ARG A 136 -21.50 12.96 -0.28
C ARG A 136 -20.04 12.75 -0.63
N SER A 137 -19.17 12.70 0.39
CA SER A 137 -17.80 12.18 0.27
C SER A 137 -17.48 11.20 1.40
N SER A 138 -16.64 10.21 1.13
CA SER A 138 -16.30 9.10 2.02
C SER A 138 -14.79 8.87 2.07
N HIS A 139 -14.29 8.43 3.23
CA HIS A 139 -13.01 7.72 3.30
C HIS A 139 -13.15 6.34 2.65
N ILE A 140 -12.09 5.84 2.02
CA ILE A 140 -12.03 4.45 1.53
C ILE A 140 -11.52 3.50 2.62
N TRP A 141 -11.70 2.19 2.41
CA TRP A 141 -11.44 1.16 3.44
C TRP A 141 -10.01 1.10 3.97
N VAL A 142 -9.02 1.61 3.22
CA VAL A 142 -7.60 1.68 3.63
C VAL A 142 -7.20 2.95 4.40
N GLU A 143 -8.11 3.91 4.57
CA GLU A 143 -7.84 5.12 5.35
C GLU A 143 -8.00 4.88 6.86
N GLY A 144 -7.72 5.91 7.66
CA GLY A 144 -7.64 5.81 9.12
C GLY A 144 -6.20 5.93 9.61
N GLU A 145 -6.02 6.49 10.80
CA GLU A 145 -4.72 6.79 11.38
C GLU A 145 -3.89 5.54 11.65
N GLY A 146 -2.57 5.63 11.46
CA GLY A 146 -1.66 4.53 11.69
C GLY A 146 -1.58 4.17 13.17
N MET A 147 -1.77 2.90 13.47
CA MET A 147 -1.46 2.34 14.78
C MET A 147 -0.43 1.21 14.64
N LEU A 148 0.66 1.37 15.38
CA LEU A 148 1.72 0.39 15.51
C LEU A 148 1.34 -0.62 16.57
N HIS A 149 1.51 -1.90 16.27
CA HIS A 149 1.45 -2.99 17.25
C HIS A 149 2.79 -3.72 17.22
N ALA A 150 3.42 -3.88 18.38
CA ALA A 150 4.75 -4.49 18.48
C ALA A 150 4.86 -5.54 19.59
N LEU A 151 5.59 -6.61 19.31
CA LEU A 151 6.07 -7.59 20.27
C LEU A 151 7.59 -7.51 20.37
N TYR A 152 8.10 -7.39 21.60
CA TYR A 152 9.51 -7.38 21.94
C TYR A 152 9.92 -8.78 22.41
N PHE A 153 10.83 -9.42 21.69
CA PHE A 153 11.34 -10.76 21.99
C PHE A 153 12.74 -10.63 22.62
N LYS A 154 12.80 -10.61 23.95
CA LYS A 154 14.06 -10.56 24.69
C LYS A 154 14.40 -11.94 25.28
N ARG A 155 15.65 -12.34 25.19
CA ARG A 155 16.18 -13.59 25.76
C ARG A 155 16.98 -13.30 27.03
N SER A 156 16.78 -14.11 28.06
CA SER A 156 17.59 -14.02 29.29
C SER A 156 18.94 -14.71 29.11
N SER A 157 19.90 -14.40 29.99
CA SER A 157 21.18 -15.11 30.12
C SER A 157 21.03 -16.63 30.37
N HIS A 158 19.87 -17.05 30.87
CA HIS A 158 19.52 -18.46 31.12
C HIS A 158 18.73 -19.09 29.95
N GLY A 159 18.59 -18.38 28.83
CA GLY A 159 17.95 -18.86 27.60
C GLY A 159 16.42 -18.76 27.58
N SER A 160 15.78 -18.24 28.64
CA SER A 160 14.32 -18.07 28.68
C SER A 160 13.85 -16.82 27.91
N TRP A 161 12.69 -16.93 27.26
CA TRP A 161 12.07 -15.84 26.52
C TRP A 161 11.20 -14.95 27.42
N THR A 162 11.32 -13.64 27.24
CA THR A 162 10.42 -12.61 27.76
C THR A 162 9.78 -11.92 26.56
N VAL A 163 8.45 -11.93 26.49
CA VAL A 163 7.69 -11.28 25.42
C VAL A 163 6.87 -10.13 26.00
N ILE A 164 7.04 -8.93 25.47
CA ILE A 164 6.28 -7.73 25.85
C ILE A 164 5.48 -7.27 24.64
N TYR A 165 4.25 -6.82 24.85
CA TYR A 165 3.38 -6.25 23.81
C TYR A 165 3.09 -4.78 24.07
N ASN A 166 3.05 -3.96 23.02
CA ASN A 166 2.66 -2.55 23.09
C ASN A 166 1.93 -2.12 21.80
N ASN A 167 1.07 -1.12 21.88
CA ASN A 167 0.55 -0.41 20.71
C ASN A 167 0.60 1.12 20.91
N LYS A 168 0.80 1.87 19.81
CA LYS A 168 0.79 3.34 19.80
C LYS A 168 0.28 3.90 18.48
N TYR A 169 -0.43 5.01 18.54
CA TYR A 169 -0.73 5.81 17.36
C TYR A 169 0.53 6.46 16.77
N VAL A 170 0.54 6.62 15.45
CA VAL A 170 1.53 7.43 14.75
C VAL A 170 1.05 8.88 14.76
N GLU A 171 1.65 9.71 15.62
CA GLU A 171 1.20 11.07 15.88
C GLU A 171 1.61 12.06 14.76
N THR A 172 1.00 11.92 13.58
CA THR A 172 1.19 12.86 12.47
C THR A 172 0.66 14.26 12.83
N ASP A 173 1.06 15.28 12.05
CA ASP A 173 0.51 16.64 12.15
C ASP A 173 -1.02 16.67 12.18
N THR A 174 -1.66 15.83 11.35
CA THR A 174 -3.13 15.83 11.21
C THR A 174 -3.79 15.06 12.36
N TYR A 175 -3.17 13.98 12.86
CA TYR A 175 -3.59 13.34 14.10
C TYR A 175 -3.60 14.37 15.25
N LYS A 176 -2.48 15.07 15.45
CA LYS A 176 -2.33 16.10 16.50
C LYS A 176 -3.39 17.20 16.40
N LEU A 177 -3.73 17.65 15.18
CA LEU A 177 -4.77 18.66 14.95
C LEU A 177 -6.18 18.18 15.32
N GLU A 178 -6.53 16.93 15.04
CA GLU A 178 -7.86 16.38 15.35
C GLU A 178 -7.98 15.99 16.83
N THR A 179 -6.95 15.36 17.41
CA THR A 179 -6.88 15.05 18.85
C THR A 179 -7.01 16.30 19.71
N GLN A 180 -6.30 17.39 19.38
CA GLN A 180 -6.42 18.68 20.10
C GLN A 180 -7.83 19.30 20.06
N ARG A 181 -8.62 18.96 19.04
CA ARG A 181 -9.99 19.48 18.85
C ARG A 181 -11.07 18.48 19.26
N ASN A 182 -10.69 17.25 19.59
CA ASN A 182 -11.54 16.12 19.98
C ASN A 182 -12.73 15.88 19.03
N LYS A 183 -12.51 16.04 17.72
CA LYS A 183 -13.49 15.72 16.67
C LYS A 183 -12.81 15.50 15.32
N PRO A 184 -13.44 14.77 14.36
CA PRO A 184 -12.99 14.78 12.97
C PRO A 184 -13.09 16.21 12.41
N MET A 185 -12.07 16.60 11.66
CA MET A 185 -11.90 17.95 11.09
C MET A 185 -11.72 17.92 9.58
N PHE A 186 -10.99 16.94 9.05
CA PHE A 186 -10.74 16.78 7.63
C PHE A 186 -11.95 16.14 6.95
N ILE A 187 -12.49 16.85 5.95
CA ILE A 187 -13.60 16.35 5.12
C ILE A 187 -13.02 15.29 4.17
N PRO A 188 -13.65 14.11 3.99
CA PRO A 188 -13.15 13.10 3.07
C PRO A 188 -12.97 13.58 1.62
N THR A 189 -12.02 12.99 0.91
CA THR A 189 -11.50 13.49 -0.37
C THR A 189 -11.29 12.43 -1.46
N ILE A 190 -11.50 11.14 -1.16
CA ILE A 190 -11.13 10.06 -2.09
C ILE A 190 -12.35 9.53 -2.86
N GLU A 191 -13.41 9.17 -2.15
CA GLU A 191 -14.62 8.57 -2.72
C GLU A 191 -15.85 9.48 -2.55
N GLY A 192 -16.80 9.37 -3.49
CA GLY A 192 -18.07 10.09 -3.47
C GLY A 192 -18.29 11.01 -4.68
N ASP A 193 -19.21 11.95 -4.52
CA ASP A 193 -19.63 12.88 -5.56
C ASP A 193 -18.51 13.85 -5.91
N SER A 194 -18.19 14.00 -7.20
CA SER A 194 -17.09 14.87 -7.64
C SER A 194 -17.18 16.32 -7.15
N PRO A 195 -18.36 16.99 -7.11
CA PRO A 195 -18.49 18.33 -6.55
C PRO A 195 -18.23 18.39 -5.04
N ALA A 196 -18.60 17.34 -4.29
CA ALA A 196 -18.29 17.23 -2.87
C ALA A 196 -16.77 17.13 -2.66
N ILE A 197 -16.11 16.18 -3.34
CA ILE A 197 -14.66 16.00 -3.28
C ILE A 197 -13.90 17.30 -3.64
N LEU A 198 -14.28 17.97 -4.74
CA LEU A 198 -13.65 19.23 -5.15
C LEU A 198 -13.81 20.34 -4.08
N CYS A 199 -14.94 20.36 -3.38
CA CYS A 199 -15.19 21.27 -2.28
C CYS A 199 -14.35 20.90 -1.05
N SER A 200 -14.30 19.61 -0.67
CA SER A 200 -13.46 19.06 0.41
C SER A 200 -11.99 19.43 0.20
N TYR A 201 -11.47 19.25 -1.02
CA TYR A 201 -10.10 19.63 -1.40
C TYR A 201 -9.80 21.10 -1.07
N LEU A 202 -10.67 22.00 -1.53
CA LEU A 202 -10.52 23.44 -1.34
C LEU A 202 -10.64 23.83 0.14
N LEU A 203 -11.62 23.29 0.85
CA LEU A 203 -11.91 23.63 2.25
C LEU A 203 -10.82 23.11 3.19
N ASN A 204 -10.37 21.86 3.04
CA ASN A 204 -9.27 21.31 3.83
C ASN A 204 -7.98 22.12 3.58
N TRP A 205 -7.66 22.44 2.32
CA TRP A 205 -6.47 23.23 2.00
C TRP A 205 -6.54 24.65 2.60
N LEU A 206 -7.67 25.34 2.49
CA LEU A 206 -7.85 26.69 3.06
C LEU A 206 -7.83 26.70 4.60
N ARG A 207 -8.22 25.61 5.27
CA ARG A 207 -8.24 25.50 6.74
C ARG A 207 -6.91 25.08 7.34
N PHE A 208 -6.20 24.15 6.69
CA PHE A 208 -5.07 23.43 7.27
C PHE A 208 -3.77 23.53 6.45
N GLY A 209 -3.82 24.10 5.24
CA GLY A 209 -2.73 24.01 4.25
C GLY A 209 -2.54 22.60 3.68
N LYS A 210 -3.42 21.66 4.03
CA LYS A 210 -3.33 20.22 3.77
C LYS A 210 -4.66 19.74 3.18
N VAL A 211 -4.61 18.97 2.09
CA VAL A 211 -5.82 18.46 1.42
C VAL A 211 -6.36 17.21 2.11
N ASN A 212 -5.47 16.28 2.47
CA ASN A 212 -5.80 14.98 3.06
C ASN A 212 -5.22 14.88 4.49
N LYS A 213 -5.75 13.94 5.27
CA LYS A 213 -5.10 13.47 6.50
C LYS A 213 -3.78 12.76 6.17
N TYR A 214 -2.75 12.98 6.97
CA TYR A 214 -1.52 12.19 6.91
C TYR A 214 -1.73 10.96 7.79
N ILE A 215 -1.90 9.80 7.16
CA ILE A 215 -2.39 8.60 7.83
C ILE A 215 -1.25 7.75 8.43
N SER A 216 -0.11 7.63 7.74
CA SER A 216 1.04 6.82 8.16
C SER A 216 0.69 5.40 8.66
N ASN A 217 -0.23 4.74 7.99
CA ASN A 217 -0.84 3.47 8.43
C ASN A 217 -0.34 2.22 7.69
N THR A 218 0.48 2.38 6.65
CA THR A 218 0.68 1.33 5.64
C THR A 218 1.81 0.38 6.00
N ASN A 219 3.02 0.89 6.29
CA ASN A 219 4.19 0.04 6.55
C ASN A 219 5.08 0.59 7.68
N VAL A 220 6.00 -0.26 8.17
CA VAL A 220 7.14 0.11 9.01
C VAL A 220 8.43 -0.45 8.39
N PHE A 221 9.47 0.37 8.28
CA PHE A 221 10.78 -0.08 7.79
C PHE A 221 11.95 0.48 8.61
N GLU A 222 13.12 -0.14 8.50
CA GLU A 222 14.38 0.33 9.06
C GLU A 222 15.31 0.84 7.95
N HIS A 223 15.93 2.00 8.17
CA HIS A 223 17.05 2.49 7.37
C HIS A 223 18.08 3.25 8.21
N SER A 224 19.36 2.89 8.07
CA SER A 224 20.49 3.48 8.78
C SER A 224 20.36 3.48 10.32
N GLY A 225 19.79 2.42 10.90
CA GLY A 225 19.58 2.28 12.35
C GLY A 225 18.43 3.11 12.90
N LYS A 226 17.59 3.67 12.03
CA LYS A 226 16.36 4.40 12.36
C LYS A 226 15.15 3.67 11.80
N TYR A 227 14.02 3.80 12.49
CA TYR A 227 12.79 3.11 12.17
C TYR A 227 11.74 4.14 11.75
N TYR A 228 10.93 3.80 10.75
CA TYR A 228 9.99 4.72 10.15
C TYR A 228 8.65 4.07 9.92
N SER A 229 7.58 4.76 10.29
CA SER A 229 6.22 4.51 9.83
C SER A 229 5.95 5.31 8.55
N VAL A 230 5.15 4.76 7.62
CA VAL A 230 4.92 5.39 6.30
C VAL A 230 3.55 5.06 5.71
N ALA A 231 3.01 6.01 4.95
CA ALA A 231 1.91 5.84 4.01
C ALA A 231 2.06 6.79 2.81
N GLU A 232 1.47 6.40 1.69
CA GLU A 232 1.75 6.97 0.35
C GLU A 232 1.27 8.41 0.12
N ASN A 233 0.61 9.01 1.11
CA ASN A 233 0.10 10.38 1.04
C ASN A 233 0.96 11.40 1.80
N HIS A 234 2.06 10.97 2.43
CA HIS A 234 2.96 11.84 3.18
C HIS A 234 4.43 11.38 3.12
N ILE A 235 5.33 12.09 3.80
CA ILE A 235 6.72 11.66 4.07
C ILE A 235 6.75 10.77 5.33
N PRO A 236 7.77 9.90 5.52
CA PRO A 236 7.79 8.96 6.64
C PRO A 236 7.91 9.65 8.00
N GLN A 237 7.34 9.02 9.03
CA GLN A 237 7.44 9.42 10.43
C GLN A 237 8.51 8.55 11.11
N GLU A 238 9.61 9.15 11.57
CA GLU A 238 10.60 8.47 12.39
C GLU A 238 9.97 8.06 13.73
N ILE A 239 10.19 6.82 14.16
CA ILE A 239 9.65 6.25 15.40
C ILE A 239 10.77 5.72 16.29
N ASP A 240 10.61 5.88 17.60
CA ASP A 240 11.41 5.18 18.59
C ASP A 240 10.93 3.73 18.69
N ILE A 241 11.77 2.75 18.32
CA ILE A 241 11.36 1.35 18.22
C ILE A 241 11.05 0.68 19.57
N PHE A 242 11.54 1.23 20.69
CA PHE A 242 11.37 0.66 22.03
C PHE A 242 10.11 1.17 22.75
N THR A 243 9.69 2.40 22.43
CA THR A 243 8.54 3.06 23.04
C THR A 243 7.37 3.27 22.08
N LEU A 244 7.59 3.03 20.78
CA LEU A 244 6.70 3.33 19.64
C LEU A 244 6.31 4.81 19.51
N LYS A 245 7.02 5.72 20.20
CA LYS A 245 6.74 7.15 20.11
C LYS A 245 7.12 7.70 18.74
N THR A 246 6.22 8.50 18.17
CA THR A 246 6.50 9.26 16.95
C THR A 246 7.45 10.42 17.27
N LEU A 247 8.54 10.52 16.51
CA LEU A 247 9.60 11.51 16.70
C LEU A 247 9.41 12.69 15.73
N GLN A 248 9.91 12.55 14.50
CA GLN A 248 9.99 13.63 13.52
C GLN A 248 9.65 13.12 12.11
N ASN A 249 9.22 14.02 11.22
CA ASN A 249 9.06 13.69 9.81
C ASN A 249 10.43 13.61 9.12
N TRP A 250 10.62 12.64 8.23
CA TRP A 250 11.87 12.43 7.50
C TRP A 250 11.79 12.92 6.05
N ASP A 251 12.28 14.14 5.82
CA ASP A 251 12.35 14.80 4.50
C ASP A 251 13.74 14.72 3.84
N VAL A 252 14.64 13.89 4.41
CA VAL A 252 16.05 13.74 4.00
C VAL A 252 16.79 15.09 4.01
N ASN A 253 16.69 15.83 5.12
CA ASN A 253 17.26 17.17 5.30
C ASN A 253 16.71 18.19 4.28
N GLY A 254 15.40 18.15 4.02
CA GLY A 254 14.68 18.99 3.06
C GLY A 254 14.93 18.67 1.58
N ALA A 255 15.68 17.60 1.26
CA ALA A 255 15.95 17.23 -0.14
C ALA A 255 14.77 16.48 -0.80
N TRP A 256 13.92 15.83 -0.01
CA TRP A 256 12.73 15.12 -0.47
C TRP A 256 11.47 15.95 -0.24
N ASP A 257 10.67 16.14 -1.30
CA ASP A 257 9.52 17.06 -1.35
C ASP A 257 8.22 16.38 -1.86
N ARG A 258 8.17 15.05 -1.81
CA ARG A 258 7.08 14.24 -2.38
C ARG A 258 6.47 13.35 -1.29
N PRO A 259 5.25 12.84 -1.49
CA PRO A 259 4.82 11.63 -0.78
C PRO A 259 5.84 10.50 -0.99
N PHE A 260 5.87 9.53 -0.08
CA PHE A 260 6.87 8.48 -0.03
C PHE A 260 6.15 7.13 -0.10
N THR A 261 6.52 6.28 -1.07
CA THR A 261 5.96 4.91 -1.20
C THR A 261 6.04 4.16 0.13
N SER A 262 5.02 3.36 0.43
CA SER A 262 5.08 2.48 1.59
C SER A 262 6.09 1.34 1.44
N HIS A 263 6.71 1.16 0.26
CA HIS A 263 7.60 0.05 -0.07
C HIS A 263 8.99 0.48 -0.54
N PRO A 264 9.73 1.27 0.26
CA PRO A 264 11.11 1.57 -0.10
C PRO A 264 11.95 0.28 -0.10
N LYS A 265 12.87 0.14 -1.06
CA LYS A 265 13.75 -1.03 -1.17
C LYS A 265 15.20 -0.64 -0.90
N LYS A 266 15.94 -1.50 -0.21
CA LYS A 266 17.40 -1.36 -0.11
C LYS A 266 18.04 -1.94 -1.37
N ALA A 267 18.93 -1.19 -2.01
CA ALA A 267 19.62 -1.63 -3.21
C ALA A 267 20.70 -2.68 -2.88
N PRO A 268 20.77 -3.79 -3.65
CA PRO A 268 21.86 -4.75 -3.56
C PRO A 268 23.25 -4.10 -3.61
N GLY A 269 24.15 -4.61 -2.77
CA GLY A 269 25.57 -4.23 -2.73
C GLY A 269 25.90 -2.84 -2.15
N THR A 270 24.96 -1.89 -2.15
CA THR A 270 25.21 -0.50 -1.70
C THR A 270 24.49 -0.12 -0.41
N GLY A 271 23.38 -0.77 -0.05
CA GLY A 271 22.59 -0.43 1.14
C GLY A 271 21.79 0.88 1.06
N GLU A 272 21.92 1.64 -0.03
CA GLU A 272 21.06 2.79 -0.36
C GLU A 272 19.57 2.43 -0.37
N LEU A 273 18.71 3.37 0.00
CA LEU A 273 17.26 3.20 0.00
C LEU A 273 16.64 3.88 -1.23
N ILE A 274 15.91 3.11 -2.05
CA ILE A 274 15.13 3.59 -3.18
C ILE A 274 13.74 3.94 -2.69
N THR A 275 13.22 5.08 -3.13
CA THR A 275 11.84 5.51 -2.89
C THR A 275 11.21 6.06 -4.18
N LEU A 276 9.88 6.03 -4.23
CA LEU A 276 9.05 6.61 -5.28
C LEU A 276 8.05 7.56 -4.62
N GLY A 277 7.86 8.73 -5.24
CA GLY A 277 6.82 9.68 -4.84
C GLY A 277 5.83 9.91 -5.98
N VAL A 278 4.58 9.52 -5.76
CA VAL A 278 3.45 9.69 -6.69
C VAL A 278 2.61 10.92 -6.30
N ALA A 279 2.10 11.66 -7.27
CA ALA A 279 1.25 12.81 -7.04
C ALA A 279 0.19 13.00 -8.14
N ALA A 280 -0.99 13.49 -7.78
CA ALA A 280 -2.08 13.81 -8.72
C ALA A 280 -1.80 14.98 -9.68
N THR A 281 -0.63 15.62 -9.59
CA THR A 281 -0.18 16.75 -10.42
C THR A 281 1.28 16.55 -10.83
N LYS A 282 1.73 17.23 -11.90
CA LYS A 282 3.11 17.05 -12.40
C LYS A 282 4.16 17.66 -11.46
N PRO A 283 5.34 17.03 -11.30
CA PRO A 283 5.72 15.71 -11.80
C PRO A 283 4.95 14.59 -11.10
N PHE A 284 4.34 13.70 -11.89
CA PHE A 284 3.39 12.69 -11.39
C PHE A 284 4.06 11.53 -10.64
N ALA A 285 5.31 11.21 -10.99
CA ALA A 285 6.11 10.17 -10.36
C ALA A 285 7.58 10.59 -10.35
N VAL A 286 8.20 10.58 -9.17
CA VAL A 286 9.60 10.95 -8.95
C VAL A 286 10.30 9.84 -8.19
N ILE A 287 11.41 9.32 -8.72
CA ILE A 287 12.28 8.40 -7.96
C ILE A 287 13.28 9.21 -7.11
N GLY A 288 13.51 8.73 -5.90
CA GLY A 288 14.59 9.17 -5.01
C GLY A 288 15.50 8.00 -4.63
N VAL A 289 16.79 8.29 -4.44
CA VAL A 289 17.76 7.35 -3.86
C VAL A 289 18.43 8.04 -2.69
N ILE A 290 18.39 7.40 -1.53
CA ILE A 290 18.90 7.91 -0.26
C ILE A 290 20.15 7.11 0.10
N SER A 291 21.20 7.80 0.56
CA SER A 291 22.46 7.18 0.99
C SER A 291 22.24 6.11 2.07
N ALA A 292 23.13 5.12 2.11
CA ALA A 292 23.09 4.04 3.11
C ALA A 292 23.12 4.54 4.57
N ASP A 293 23.65 5.74 4.82
CA ASP A 293 23.66 6.41 6.13
C ASP A 293 22.44 7.31 6.41
N GLY A 294 21.44 7.29 5.52
CA GLY A 294 20.17 8.02 5.64
C GLY A 294 20.25 9.55 5.50
N LYS A 295 21.43 10.14 5.29
CA LYS A 295 21.65 11.59 5.42
C LYS A 295 21.49 12.40 4.12
N LYS A 296 21.58 11.77 2.95
CA LYS A 296 21.59 12.49 1.66
C LYS A 296 20.68 11.82 0.65
N LEU A 297 19.92 12.62 -0.07
CA LEU A 297 19.32 12.22 -1.34
C LEU A 297 20.43 12.25 -2.41
N VAL A 298 20.96 11.09 -2.78
CA VAL A 298 22.07 10.95 -3.73
C VAL A 298 21.62 10.96 -5.19
N HIS A 299 20.33 10.69 -5.45
CA HIS A 299 19.71 10.81 -6.76
C HIS A 299 18.24 11.21 -6.66
N LYS A 300 17.76 11.97 -7.65
CA LYS A 300 16.35 12.36 -7.79
C LYS A 300 16.00 12.54 -9.27
N ALA A 301 14.97 11.83 -9.75
CA ALA A 301 14.56 11.88 -11.15
C ALA A 301 13.04 11.93 -11.30
N ASP A 302 12.53 12.95 -12.00
CA ASP A 302 11.17 12.95 -12.54
C ASP A 302 11.09 11.92 -13.69
N LEU A 303 10.17 10.96 -13.58
CA LEU A 303 9.96 9.91 -14.57
C LEU A 303 9.19 10.40 -15.81
N LYS A 304 8.70 11.65 -15.81
CA LYS A 304 7.99 12.32 -16.90
C LYS A 304 6.79 11.53 -17.43
N LEU A 305 6.10 10.80 -16.56
CA LEU A 305 4.88 10.07 -16.92
C LEU A 305 3.81 11.02 -17.48
N ASN A 306 2.96 10.48 -18.35
CA ASN A 306 1.87 11.24 -18.98
C ASN A 306 0.58 11.28 -18.14
N ARG A 307 0.45 10.36 -17.17
CA ARG A 307 -0.67 10.23 -16.22
C ARG A 307 -0.12 9.99 -14.81
N SER A 308 -0.92 10.28 -13.78
CA SER A 308 -0.67 9.79 -12.43
C SER A 308 -1.24 8.38 -12.30
N THR A 309 -0.38 7.37 -12.47
CA THR A 309 -0.67 5.99 -12.08
C THR A 309 -0.49 5.85 -10.57
N LEU A 310 -1.34 5.07 -9.90
CA LEU A 310 -1.18 4.73 -8.48
C LEU A 310 -0.17 3.57 -8.38
N CYS A 311 1.11 3.93 -8.42
CA CYS A 311 2.22 2.99 -8.31
C CYS A 311 2.58 2.81 -6.83
N HIS A 312 2.01 1.79 -6.21
CA HIS A 312 2.15 1.47 -4.77
C HIS A 312 3.58 1.06 -4.37
N GLU A 313 4.26 0.39 -5.30
CA GLU A 313 5.43 -0.44 -5.03
C GLU A 313 6.49 -0.23 -6.11
N ILE A 314 7.76 -0.40 -5.76
CA ILE A 314 8.91 -0.19 -6.63
C ILE A 314 9.86 -1.38 -6.54
N GLY A 315 10.20 -1.95 -7.69
CA GLY A 315 11.21 -3.00 -7.75
C GLY A 315 12.62 -2.42 -7.86
N VAL A 316 13.60 -3.19 -7.39
CA VAL A 316 15.02 -2.91 -7.53
C VAL A 316 15.74 -4.17 -7.99
N THR A 317 16.81 -4.03 -8.75
CA THR A 317 17.77 -5.11 -9.04
C THR A 317 19.19 -4.60 -8.75
N GLN A 318 20.23 -5.39 -9.05
CA GLN A 318 21.61 -4.92 -8.93
C GLN A 318 21.87 -3.66 -9.77
N ARG A 319 21.36 -3.60 -11.01
CA ARG A 319 21.62 -2.52 -11.99
C ARG A 319 20.42 -1.64 -12.33
N TYR A 320 19.19 -2.01 -11.95
CA TYR A 320 17.96 -1.34 -12.39
C TYR A 320 16.97 -1.00 -11.27
N TYR A 321 16.07 -0.07 -11.55
CA TYR A 321 14.79 0.10 -10.87
C TYR A 321 13.67 -0.41 -11.80
N VAL A 322 12.60 -0.94 -11.20
CA VAL A 322 11.42 -1.46 -11.90
C VAL A 322 10.21 -0.63 -11.49
N ILE A 323 9.55 -0.02 -12.47
CA ILE A 323 8.45 0.94 -12.30
C ILE A 323 7.18 0.35 -12.92
N MET A 324 6.07 0.36 -12.18
CA MET A 324 4.78 -0.14 -12.65
C MET A 324 3.91 1.03 -13.15
N ASP A 325 3.54 1.04 -14.43
CA ASP A 325 2.59 2.01 -15.01
C ASP A 325 1.34 1.28 -15.49
N PHE A 326 0.48 1.01 -14.50
CA PHE A 326 -0.78 0.29 -14.65
C PHE A 326 -1.99 1.24 -14.67
N PRO A 327 -3.13 0.85 -15.27
CA PRO A 327 -4.25 1.76 -15.52
C PRO A 327 -5.14 2.03 -14.30
N LEU A 328 -4.65 1.81 -13.07
CA LEU A 328 -5.20 2.43 -11.86
C LEU A 328 -4.63 3.85 -11.76
N THR A 329 -5.50 4.86 -11.92
CA THR A 329 -5.05 6.26 -12.10
C THR A 329 -5.72 7.22 -11.14
N ILE A 330 -5.01 8.28 -10.76
CA ILE A 330 -5.51 9.43 -10.00
C ILE A 330 -5.65 10.61 -10.98
N ASP A 331 -6.86 11.07 -11.27
CA ASP A 331 -7.06 12.12 -12.29
C ASP A 331 -8.02 13.23 -11.83
N LEU A 332 -7.45 14.41 -11.57
CA LEU A 332 -8.19 15.63 -11.26
C LEU A 332 -9.02 16.14 -12.45
N ASN A 333 -8.68 15.82 -13.70
CA ASN A 333 -9.49 16.21 -14.86
C ASN A 333 -10.73 15.33 -14.99
N ARG A 334 -10.62 14.03 -14.72
CA ARG A 334 -11.77 13.12 -14.56
C ARG A 334 -12.70 13.61 -13.45
N LEU A 335 -12.13 14.01 -12.31
CA LEU A 335 -12.89 14.61 -11.20
C LEU A 335 -13.64 15.89 -11.64
N LEU A 336 -12.96 16.82 -12.31
CA LEU A 336 -13.58 18.05 -12.86
C LEU A 336 -14.67 17.78 -13.92
N ARG A 337 -14.70 16.61 -14.54
CA ARG A 337 -15.72 16.16 -15.50
C ARG A 337 -16.89 15.40 -14.86
N GLY A 338 -16.92 15.28 -13.52
CA GLY A 338 -17.96 14.53 -12.81
C GLY A 338 -17.70 13.03 -12.67
N GLY A 339 -16.46 12.58 -12.86
CA GLY A 339 -16.03 11.20 -12.59
C GLY A 339 -15.34 11.03 -11.21
N PRO A 340 -15.02 9.80 -10.81
CA PRO A 340 -14.30 9.53 -9.56
C PRO A 340 -12.83 9.98 -9.62
N LEU A 341 -12.25 10.32 -8.46
CA LEU A 341 -10.85 10.75 -8.36
C LEU A 341 -9.89 9.61 -8.73
N ILE A 342 -10.10 8.42 -8.17
CA ILE A 342 -9.34 7.20 -8.45
C ILE A 342 -10.20 6.26 -9.30
N LYS A 343 -9.62 5.65 -10.33
CA LYS A 343 -10.31 4.65 -11.16
C LYS A 343 -9.32 3.71 -11.85
N TYR A 344 -9.64 2.43 -11.87
CA TYR A 344 -9.04 1.44 -12.76
C TYR A 344 -9.73 1.44 -14.12
N ASN A 345 -8.96 1.40 -15.20
CA ASN A 345 -9.48 1.36 -16.57
C ASN A 345 -8.84 0.23 -17.39
N LYS A 346 -9.48 -0.94 -17.41
CA LYS A 346 -9.01 -2.13 -18.15
C LYS A 346 -8.82 -1.97 -19.67
N GLU A 347 -9.34 -0.89 -20.26
CA GLU A 347 -9.14 -0.56 -21.69
C GLU A 347 -7.87 0.29 -21.95
N GLU A 348 -7.25 0.83 -20.89
CA GLU A 348 -5.99 1.58 -21.00
C GLU A 348 -4.76 0.66 -20.94
N TYR A 349 -3.65 1.17 -21.48
CA TYR A 349 -2.38 0.43 -21.51
C TYR A 349 -1.84 0.13 -20.10
N ALA A 350 -1.12 -1.00 -20.01
CA ALA A 350 -0.24 -1.37 -18.90
C ALA A 350 1.17 -1.57 -19.43
N ARG A 351 2.17 -1.19 -18.63
CA ARG A 351 3.59 -1.39 -18.97
C ARG A 351 4.48 -1.39 -17.74
N ILE A 352 5.59 -2.11 -17.84
CA ILE A 352 6.65 -2.12 -16.83
C ILE A 352 7.86 -1.36 -17.38
N GLY A 353 8.38 -0.40 -16.62
CA GLY A 353 9.56 0.39 -16.96
C GLY A 353 10.79 -0.14 -16.24
N VAL A 354 11.84 -0.44 -16.99
CA VAL A 354 13.16 -0.79 -16.44
C VAL A 354 14.11 0.39 -16.65
N MET A 355 14.50 1.05 -15.55
CA MET A 355 15.40 2.20 -15.55
C MET A 355 16.76 1.81 -15.00
N HIS A 356 17.86 2.23 -15.62
CA HIS A 356 19.19 2.06 -14.99
C HIS A 356 19.27 2.79 -13.65
N ARG A 357 20.00 2.23 -12.69
CA ARG A 357 20.34 2.92 -11.44
C ARG A 357 21.01 4.27 -11.73
N TYR A 358 20.62 5.31 -11.00
CA TYR A 358 21.01 6.71 -11.23
C TYR A 358 20.63 7.29 -12.62
N GLY A 359 19.81 6.59 -13.41
CA GLY A 359 19.30 7.06 -14.68
C GLY A 359 18.18 8.09 -14.57
N ASP A 360 17.75 8.61 -15.72
CA ASP A 360 16.62 9.54 -15.85
C ASP A 360 15.48 8.96 -16.71
N ALA A 361 14.42 9.72 -16.93
CA ALA A 361 13.28 9.33 -17.76
C ALA A 361 13.63 8.87 -19.19
N ASN A 362 14.76 9.33 -19.77
CA ASN A 362 15.19 8.92 -21.10
C ASN A 362 15.88 7.54 -21.08
N SER A 363 16.38 7.11 -19.92
CA SER A 363 17.02 5.80 -19.71
C SER A 363 16.04 4.65 -19.42
N ILE A 364 14.74 4.93 -19.31
CA ILE A 364 13.71 3.92 -19.04
C ILE A 364 13.41 3.14 -20.33
N LYS A 365 13.66 1.83 -20.31
CA LYS A 365 13.10 0.90 -21.31
C LYS A 365 11.71 0.46 -20.86
N TRP A 366 10.68 0.83 -21.62
CA TRP A 366 9.30 0.42 -21.35
C TRP A 366 8.95 -0.87 -22.08
N PHE A 367 8.25 -1.75 -21.38
CA PHE A 367 7.76 -3.04 -21.87
C PHE A 367 6.24 -3.06 -21.71
N GLU A 368 5.50 -3.21 -22.81
CA GLU A 368 4.04 -3.35 -22.77
C GLU A 368 3.66 -4.72 -22.20
N VAL A 369 2.67 -4.76 -21.30
CA VAL A 369 2.17 -5.99 -20.65
C VAL A 369 0.65 -6.01 -20.69
N GLU A 370 0.03 -7.15 -20.43
CA GLU A 370 -1.42 -7.24 -20.29
C GLU A 370 -1.96 -6.28 -19.21
N PRO A 371 -3.07 -5.54 -19.48
CA PRO A 371 -3.76 -4.75 -18.47
C PRO A 371 -4.06 -5.55 -17.19
N ASN A 372 -3.63 -5.01 -16.07
CA ASN A 372 -3.72 -5.62 -14.75
C ASN A 372 -3.60 -4.57 -13.64
N CYS A 373 -3.88 -4.97 -12.42
CA CYS A 373 -3.54 -4.21 -11.22
C CYS A 373 -2.61 -5.07 -10.35
N THR A 374 -1.40 -4.59 -10.08
CA THR A 374 -0.50 -5.20 -9.10
C THR A 374 -0.10 -4.16 -8.07
N PHE A 375 -0.48 -4.42 -6.82
CA PHE A 375 -0.05 -3.61 -5.69
C PHE A 375 1.33 -4.05 -5.19
N HIS A 376 1.60 -5.36 -5.09
CA HIS A 376 2.83 -5.87 -4.49
C HIS A 376 3.72 -6.67 -5.44
N ILE A 377 5.02 -6.37 -5.39
CA ILE A 377 6.11 -7.10 -6.03
C ILE A 377 6.69 -8.06 -4.99
N ILE A 378 6.77 -9.34 -5.33
CA ILE A 378 7.45 -10.37 -4.53
C ILE A 378 8.96 -10.10 -4.55
N ASN A 379 9.52 -9.98 -5.74
CA ASN A 379 10.92 -9.60 -5.97
C ASN A 379 11.13 -9.18 -7.43
N SER A 380 12.24 -8.51 -7.71
CA SER A 380 12.74 -8.28 -9.06
C SER A 380 14.23 -8.58 -9.13
N PHE A 381 14.71 -9.22 -10.18
CA PHE A 381 16.11 -9.60 -10.33
C PHE A 381 16.51 -9.70 -11.81
N GLU A 382 17.79 -9.99 -12.06
CA GLU A 382 18.35 -10.10 -13.40
C GLU A 382 18.69 -11.57 -13.70
N ASP A 383 18.32 -12.03 -14.89
CA ASP A 383 18.59 -13.40 -15.37
C ASP A 383 19.14 -13.31 -16.81
N GLY A 384 20.47 -13.29 -16.92
CA GLY A 384 21.18 -13.09 -18.19
C GLY A 384 20.91 -11.72 -18.84
N HIS A 385 20.03 -11.69 -19.84
CA HIS A 385 19.60 -10.48 -20.55
C HIS A 385 18.17 -10.03 -20.20
N GLU A 386 17.51 -10.74 -19.30
CA GLU A 386 16.16 -10.45 -18.84
C GLU A 386 16.20 -9.76 -17.46
N VAL A 387 15.29 -8.81 -17.25
CA VAL A 387 14.86 -8.43 -15.90
C VAL A 387 13.60 -9.21 -15.60
N VAL A 388 13.63 -9.99 -14.53
CA VAL A 388 12.50 -10.81 -14.06
C VAL A 388 11.82 -10.04 -12.94
N VAL A 389 10.49 -9.92 -13.01
CA VAL A 389 9.64 -9.29 -12.00
C VAL A 389 8.60 -10.32 -11.58
N ARG A 390 8.48 -10.58 -10.28
CA ARG A 390 7.45 -11.45 -9.71
C ARG A 390 6.52 -10.63 -8.85
N GLY A 391 5.22 -10.77 -9.00
CA GLY A 391 4.24 -9.94 -8.30
C GLY A 391 2.91 -10.65 -8.03
N CYS A 392 2.11 -10.00 -7.19
CA CYS A 392 0.73 -10.35 -6.91
C CYS A 392 -0.16 -9.59 -7.91
N ARG A 393 -0.63 -10.29 -8.96
CA ARG A 393 -1.42 -9.74 -10.08
C ARG A 393 -2.90 -10.01 -9.90
N SER A 394 -3.71 -8.95 -9.84
CA SER A 394 -5.16 -9.01 -10.04
C SER A 394 -5.53 -8.44 -11.42
N LEU A 395 -6.73 -8.75 -11.91
CA LEU A 395 -7.25 -8.27 -13.20
C LEU A 395 -8.10 -6.99 -13.06
N ASP A 396 -8.59 -6.72 -11.85
CA ASP A 396 -9.23 -5.45 -11.45
C ASP A 396 -8.68 -4.94 -10.11
N SER A 397 -9.10 -3.76 -9.67
CA SER A 397 -8.53 -3.09 -8.49
C SER A 397 -9.38 -3.21 -7.22
N LEU A 398 -8.70 -3.34 -6.08
CA LEU A 398 -9.27 -3.27 -4.74
C LEU A 398 -9.42 -1.80 -4.22
N ILE A 399 -8.96 -0.80 -4.99
CA ILE A 399 -8.96 0.62 -4.60
C ILE A 399 -9.69 1.47 -5.66
N PRO A 400 -10.68 2.30 -5.29
CA PRO A 400 -11.19 2.57 -3.93
C PRO A 400 -11.95 1.39 -3.29
N GLY A 401 -12.45 0.48 -4.13
CA GLY A 401 -13.13 -0.77 -3.83
C GLY A 401 -13.39 -1.49 -5.15
N PRO A 402 -13.71 -2.80 -5.13
CA PRO A 402 -13.96 -3.55 -6.36
C PRO A 402 -15.27 -3.11 -7.03
N ASP A 403 -15.33 -3.17 -8.36
CA ASP A 403 -16.58 -2.95 -9.09
C ASP A 403 -17.52 -4.15 -8.85
N MET A 404 -18.65 -3.90 -8.20
CA MET A 404 -19.65 -4.90 -7.81
C MET A 404 -20.33 -5.59 -9.01
N SER A 405 -20.04 -5.19 -10.24
CA SER A 405 -20.49 -5.85 -11.48
C SER A 405 -19.50 -6.87 -12.07
N LEU A 406 -18.33 -7.05 -11.45
CA LEU A 406 -17.27 -7.97 -11.91
C LEU A 406 -17.65 -9.44 -11.75
N LYS A 407 -16.93 -10.31 -12.47
CA LYS A 407 -16.97 -11.75 -12.18
C LYS A 407 -16.29 -12.00 -10.83
N GLU A 408 -16.79 -13.00 -10.11
CA GLU A 408 -16.28 -13.39 -8.81
C GLU A 408 -14.74 -13.48 -8.82
N TYR A 409 -14.10 -12.71 -7.94
CA TYR A 409 -12.65 -12.72 -7.65
C TYR A 409 -11.68 -12.12 -8.70
N GLU A 410 -12.12 -11.43 -9.76
CA GLU A 410 -11.18 -10.78 -10.73
C GLU A 410 -10.25 -9.72 -10.08
N TRP A 411 -10.66 -9.14 -8.94
CA TRP A 411 -9.88 -8.19 -8.13
C TRP A 411 -8.93 -8.85 -7.11
N LEU A 412 -8.91 -10.17 -6.99
CA LEU A 412 -7.98 -10.90 -6.13
C LEU A 412 -6.66 -11.24 -6.85
N SER A 413 -5.56 -11.08 -6.13
CA SER A 413 -4.21 -11.25 -6.64
C SER A 413 -3.78 -12.72 -6.77
N ARG A 414 -2.96 -13.02 -7.78
CA ARG A 414 -2.31 -14.32 -8.03
C ARG A 414 -0.81 -14.15 -8.25
N CYS A 415 -0.01 -15.18 -7.98
CA CYS A 415 1.44 -15.16 -8.20
C CYS A 415 1.79 -15.19 -9.69
N TYR A 416 2.47 -14.14 -10.18
CA TYR A 416 2.70 -13.91 -11.60
C TYR A 416 4.15 -13.51 -11.88
N GLU A 417 4.72 -13.92 -13.02
CA GLU A 417 6.07 -13.57 -13.47
C GLU A 417 6.05 -12.85 -14.82
N TRP A 418 6.75 -11.70 -14.89
CA TRP A 418 7.10 -11.01 -16.12
C TRP A 418 8.60 -11.14 -16.37
N ARG A 419 9.00 -11.59 -17.56
CA ARG A 419 10.40 -11.62 -18.01
C ARG A 419 10.59 -10.61 -19.13
N LEU A 420 11.41 -9.60 -18.88
CA LEU A 420 11.55 -8.40 -19.70
C LEU A 420 12.93 -8.39 -20.38
N ASN A 421 13.00 -8.70 -21.68
CA ASN A 421 14.28 -8.85 -22.35
C ASN A 421 14.92 -7.49 -22.71
N MET A 422 16.01 -7.15 -22.03
CA MET A 422 16.68 -5.86 -22.17
C MET A 422 17.34 -5.67 -23.54
N GLN A 423 17.67 -6.74 -24.27
CA GLN A 423 18.16 -6.64 -25.64
C GLN A 423 17.02 -6.57 -26.66
N THR A 424 16.15 -7.58 -26.73
CA THR A 424 15.17 -7.71 -27.82
C THR A 424 13.93 -6.83 -27.62
N GLY A 425 13.57 -6.51 -26.38
CA GLY A 425 12.27 -5.89 -26.05
C GLY A 425 11.12 -6.89 -25.91
N GLU A 426 11.39 -8.18 -26.05
CA GLU A 426 10.42 -9.25 -25.82
C GLU A 426 9.94 -9.25 -24.35
N VAL A 427 8.66 -9.55 -24.16
CA VAL A 427 8.01 -9.77 -22.87
C VAL A 427 7.48 -11.19 -22.85
N LYS A 428 7.69 -11.90 -21.73
CA LYS A 428 7.02 -13.17 -21.42
C LYS A 428 6.28 -13.03 -20.11
N GLU A 429 5.02 -13.46 -20.11
CA GLU A 429 4.10 -13.35 -18.98
C GLU A 429 3.66 -14.76 -18.59
N LYS A 430 3.66 -15.09 -17.29
CA LYS A 430 3.28 -16.42 -16.80
C LYS A 430 2.58 -16.36 -15.44
N ASP A 431 1.46 -17.07 -15.33
CA ASP A 431 0.85 -17.44 -14.05
C ASP A 431 1.65 -18.59 -13.43
N LEU A 432 2.23 -18.37 -12.25
CA LEU A 432 3.09 -19.38 -11.61
C LEU A 432 2.29 -20.48 -10.90
N CYS A 433 1.03 -20.23 -10.54
CA CYS A 433 0.14 -21.20 -9.88
C CYS A 433 -0.70 -22.04 -10.88
N GLY A 434 -0.81 -21.59 -12.13
CA GLY A 434 -1.44 -22.32 -13.22
C GLY A 434 -2.93 -22.60 -12.98
N ALA A 435 -3.36 -23.84 -13.16
CA ALA A 435 -4.77 -24.23 -13.00
C ALA A 435 -5.25 -24.23 -11.53
N ASN A 436 -4.34 -24.17 -10.54
CA ASN A 436 -4.70 -24.05 -9.14
C ASN A 436 -5.18 -22.62 -8.89
N VAL A 437 -6.49 -22.42 -8.73
CA VAL A 437 -7.08 -21.13 -8.35
C VAL A 437 -6.75 -20.87 -6.90
N VAL A 438 -5.67 -20.11 -6.65
CA VAL A 438 -5.32 -19.64 -5.33
C VAL A 438 -5.01 -18.15 -5.36
N TYR A 439 -5.69 -17.44 -4.47
CA TYR A 439 -5.56 -15.99 -4.32
C TYR A 439 -4.63 -15.68 -3.15
N MET A 440 -3.67 -14.81 -3.38
CA MET A 440 -2.60 -14.52 -2.42
C MET A 440 -2.03 -13.12 -2.61
N ASP A 441 -1.68 -12.48 -1.50
CA ASP A 441 -1.09 -11.15 -1.50
C ASP A 441 -0.14 -10.96 -0.31
N PHE A 442 0.34 -9.74 -0.09
CA PHE A 442 1.32 -9.39 0.95
C PHE A 442 2.55 -10.32 0.93
N PRO A 443 3.32 -10.32 -0.17
CA PRO A 443 4.47 -11.21 -0.32
C PRO A 443 5.64 -10.85 0.59
N MET A 444 6.38 -11.87 0.98
CA MET A 444 7.57 -11.82 1.84
C MET A 444 8.68 -12.69 1.22
N ILE A 445 9.93 -12.26 1.38
CA ILE A 445 11.14 -13.04 1.04
C ILE A 445 12.18 -12.85 2.14
N HIS A 446 13.20 -13.71 2.16
CA HIS A 446 14.39 -13.47 2.98
C HIS A 446 15.07 -12.15 2.54
N GLY A 447 15.23 -11.20 3.45
CA GLY A 447 15.67 -9.81 3.13
C GLY A 447 16.98 -9.70 2.32
N ASN A 448 17.96 -10.56 2.58
CA ASN A 448 19.23 -10.63 1.82
C ASN A 448 19.06 -10.91 0.31
N PHE A 449 17.88 -11.36 -0.14
CA PHE A 449 17.59 -11.69 -1.54
C PHE A 449 16.76 -10.61 -2.27
N VAL A 450 16.41 -9.50 -1.61
CA VAL A 450 15.79 -8.35 -2.28
C VAL A 450 16.69 -7.87 -3.41
N GLY A 451 16.17 -7.81 -4.63
CA GLY A 451 16.91 -7.38 -5.82
C GLY A 451 17.85 -8.41 -6.44
N ILE A 452 17.83 -9.66 -5.93
CA ILE A 452 18.67 -10.79 -6.36
C ILE A 452 17.76 -12.01 -6.60
N LYS A 453 18.16 -12.95 -7.46
CA LYS A 453 17.38 -14.16 -7.74
C LYS A 453 17.14 -14.97 -6.46
N ASN A 454 15.87 -15.26 -6.18
CA ASN A 454 15.42 -15.99 -5.00
C ASN A 454 14.64 -17.26 -5.40
N ARG A 455 14.77 -18.31 -4.59
CA ARG A 455 14.17 -19.64 -4.77
C ARG A 455 12.85 -19.78 -4.04
N PHE A 456 12.66 -19.05 -2.92
CA PHE A 456 11.48 -19.12 -2.08
C PHE A 456 10.83 -17.75 -1.88
N ALA A 457 9.51 -17.75 -1.69
CA ALA A 457 8.76 -16.62 -1.15
C ALA A 457 7.60 -17.13 -0.31
N TYR A 458 7.00 -16.23 0.46
CA TYR A 458 5.82 -16.48 1.26
C TYR A 458 4.75 -15.45 0.95
N THR A 459 3.49 -15.80 1.09
CA THR A 459 2.35 -14.89 0.87
C THR A 459 1.24 -15.16 1.86
N GLN A 460 0.43 -14.16 2.15
CA GLN A 460 -0.84 -14.36 2.85
C GLN A 460 -1.90 -14.85 1.85
N VAL A 461 -2.65 -15.89 2.22
CA VAL A 461 -3.60 -16.60 1.35
C VAL A 461 -5.00 -16.10 1.63
N VAL A 462 -5.67 -15.60 0.60
CA VAL A 462 -7.03 -15.05 0.72
C VAL A 462 -8.01 -16.19 0.90
N ASP A 463 -8.94 -16.06 1.85
CA ASP A 463 -10.15 -16.87 1.91
C ASP A 463 -11.23 -16.20 1.01
N PRO A 464 -11.54 -16.77 -0.18
CA PRO A 464 -12.51 -16.17 -1.09
C PRO A 464 -13.94 -16.24 -0.55
N LEU A 465 -14.26 -17.18 0.34
CA LEU A 465 -15.60 -17.35 0.90
C LEU A 465 -15.84 -16.43 2.10
N ALA A 466 -14.80 -16.12 2.88
CA ALA A 466 -14.88 -15.11 3.93
C ALA A 466 -15.06 -13.68 3.37
N GLY A 467 -14.59 -13.45 2.14
CA GLY A 467 -14.84 -12.23 1.37
C GLY A 467 -16.20 -12.19 0.66
N ALA A 468 -17.19 -13.03 1.01
CA ALA A 468 -18.47 -13.12 0.30
C ALA A 468 -19.32 -11.82 0.23
N THR A 469 -19.02 -10.83 1.07
CA THR A 469 -19.57 -9.45 1.00
C THR A 469 -18.89 -8.56 -0.05
N HIS A 470 -17.82 -9.05 -0.69
CA HIS A 470 -17.08 -8.43 -1.81
C HIS A 470 -16.45 -7.06 -1.49
N ASP A 471 -16.16 -6.76 -0.23
CA ASP A 471 -15.72 -5.44 0.22
C ASP A 471 -14.24 -5.37 0.65
N VAL A 472 -13.73 -6.39 1.36
CA VAL A 472 -12.33 -6.48 1.81
C VAL A 472 -11.81 -7.93 1.76
N PRO A 473 -10.54 -8.18 1.39
CA PRO A 473 -9.94 -9.51 1.47
C PRO A 473 -9.64 -9.89 2.92
N LYS A 474 -9.84 -11.17 3.27
CA LYS A 474 -9.36 -11.76 4.53
C LYS A 474 -8.37 -12.89 4.25
N TYR A 475 -7.35 -13.03 5.09
CA TYR A 475 -6.24 -13.95 4.83
C TYR A 475 -6.26 -15.18 5.75
N GLY A 476 -6.94 -16.25 5.34
CA GLY A 476 -7.17 -17.47 6.12
C GLY A 476 -5.97 -18.44 6.20
N GLY A 477 -4.83 -18.09 5.64
CA GLY A 477 -3.62 -18.92 5.70
C GLY A 477 -2.38 -18.21 5.17
N LEU A 478 -1.29 -18.97 5.10
CA LEU A 478 -0.01 -18.58 4.50
C LEU A 478 0.41 -19.61 3.44
N ALA A 479 1.13 -19.17 2.42
CA ALA A 479 1.75 -20.03 1.41
C ALA A 479 3.27 -19.92 1.45
N LYS A 480 3.96 -21.00 1.07
CA LYS A 480 5.39 -21.01 0.73
C LYS A 480 5.54 -21.44 -0.73
N LEU A 481 6.06 -20.54 -1.55
CA LEU A 481 6.23 -20.66 -3.00
C LEU A 481 7.63 -21.17 -3.31
N TYR A 482 7.75 -22.20 -4.15
CA TYR A 482 9.02 -22.83 -4.53
C TYR A 482 9.32 -22.56 -6.02
N PHE A 483 10.03 -21.49 -6.34
CA PHE A 483 10.16 -20.99 -7.73
C PHE A 483 11.01 -21.86 -8.67
N GLU A 484 11.78 -22.80 -8.14
CA GLU A 484 12.63 -23.72 -8.92
C GLU A 484 12.12 -25.16 -8.91
N GLU A 485 10.99 -25.44 -8.24
CA GLU A 485 10.39 -26.77 -8.15
C GLU A 485 9.01 -26.78 -8.80
N SER A 486 8.75 -27.75 -9.69
CA SER A 486 7.45 -27.91 -10.33
C SER A 486 6.55 -28.90 -9.59
N CYS A 487 5.24 -28.69 -9.66
CA CYS A 487 4.26 -29.59 -9.07
C CYS A 487 3.96 -30.78 -10.01
N ALA A 488 4.74 -31.84 -9.88
CA ALA A 488 4.61 -33.04 -10.73
C ALA A 488 3.31 -33.86 -10.49
N GLU A 489 2.68 -33.76 -9.31
CA GLU A 489 1.65 -34.71 -8.87
C GLU A 489 0.33 -34.65 -9.66
N PHE A 490 0.03 -33.55 -10.36
CA PHE A 490 -1.21 -33.42 -11.14
C PHE A 490 -1.08 -33.68 -12.66
N SER A 491 0.13 -33.98 -13.16
CA SER A 491 0.39 -34.16 -14.62
C SER A 491 -0.21 -35.46 -15.23
N MET A 492 -1.06 -36.20 -14.52
CA MET A 492 -1.63 -37.49 -14.94
C MET A 492 -2.93 -37.40 -15.76
N ARG A 493 -3.54 -36.22 -15.95
CA ARG A 493 -4.76 -36.06 -16.76
C ARG A 493 -4.66 -34.88 -17.73
N ASN A 494 -4.65 -35.20 -19.04
CA ASN A 494 -4.61 -34.32 -20.21
C ASN A 494 -3.27 -33.65 -20.56
N LYS A 495 -2.46 -34.35 -21.35
CA LYS A 495 -1.30 -33.80 -22.09
C LYS A 495 -1.72 -32.83 -23.22
N LYS A 496 -2.21 -31.64 -22.86
CA LYS A 496 -2.29 -30.48 -23.76
C LYS A 496 -1.94 -29.22 -22.98
N GLN A 497 -0.68 -28.80 -23.09
CA GLN A 497 -0.17 -27.50 -22.62
C GLN A 497 -0.59 -27.09 -21.19
N SER A 498 -0.45 -28.00 -20.23
CA SER A 498 -0.31 -27.58 -18.83
C SER A 498 1.08 -26.97 -18.67
N GLU A 499 1.18 -25.64 -18.64
CA GLU A 499 2.39 -25.00 -18.12
C GLU A 499 2.59 -25.48 -16.68
N GLU A 500 3.79 -25.97 -16.36
CA GLU A 500 4.07 -26.49 -15.02
C GLU A 500 3.94 -25.37 -14.00
N ALA A 501 2.99 -25.55 -13.08
CA ALA A 501 2.83 -24.71 -11.90
C ALA A 501 3.97 -24.99 -10.92
N ILE A 502 4.38 -23.97 -10.18
CA ILE A 502 5.37 -24.13 -9.11
C ILE A 502 4.79 -24.97 -7.96
N ARG A 503 5.65 -25.65 -7.21
CA ARG A 503 5.26 -26.26 -5.93
C ARG A 503 4.88 -25.15 -4.95
N VAL A 504 3.79 -25.37 -4.21
CA VAL A 504 3.33 -24.48 -3.15
C VAL A 504 2.93 -25.32 -1.93
N GLU A 505 3.40 -24.91 -0.77
CA GLU A 505 3.00 -25.45 0.53
C GLU A 505 2.12 -24.45 1.28
N TRP A 506 1.27 -24.94 2.19
CA TRP A 506 0.21 -24.15 2.81
C TRP A 506 0.20 -24.34 4.32
N HIS A 507 0.06 -23.24 5.06
CA HIS A 507 -0.23 -23.22 6.48
C HIS A 507 -1.58 -22.54 6.67
N MET A 508 -2.65 -23.32 6.73
CA MET A 508 -4.02 -22.80 6.87
C MET A 508 -4.37 -22.65 8.34
N PHE A 509 -4.99 -21.53 8.71
CA PHE A 509 -5.46 -21.31 10.07
C PHE A 509 -6.78 -22.05 10.32
N GLU A 510 -7.22 -22.02 11.57
CA GLU A 510 -8.53 -22.52 11.97
C GLU A 510 -9.65 -21.73 11.26
N LYS A 511 -10.88 -22.28 11.24
CA LYS A 511 -12.01 -21.60 10.62
C LYS A 511 -12.22 -20.21 11.24
N ASN A 512 -12.66 -19.24 10.44
CA ASN A 512 -12.94 -17.87 10.87
C ASN A 512 -11.74 -17.19 11.55
N THR A 513 -10.52 -17.63 11.22
CA THR A 513 -9.27 -17.14 11.80
C THR A 513 -8.37 -16.63 10.68
N TYR A 514 -7.96 -15.37 10.77
CA TYR A 514 -7.31 -14.65 9.66
C TYR A 514 -6.07 -13.90 10.14
N CYS A 515 -5.07 -13.79 9.27
CA CYS A 515 -3.82 -13.11 9.57
C CYS A 515 -3.72 -11.69 8.98
N SER A 516 -2.76 -10.92 9.49
CA SER A 516 -2.24 -9.70 8.87
C SER A 516 -0.78 -9.50 9.26
N GLY A 517 -0.04 -8.67 8.51
CA GLY A 517 1.29 -8.24 8.93
C GLY A 517 2.37 -9.32 8.95
N ALA A 518 2.20 -10.42 8.20
CA ALA A 518 3.16 -11.52 8.23
C ALA A 518 4.57 -11.05 7.79
N ALA A 519 5.60 -11.60 8.44
CA ALA A 519 7.01 -11.29 8.15
C ALA A 519 7.89 -12.55 8.23
N PHE A 520 8.91 -12.61 7.36
CA PHE A 520 9.97 -13.61 7.45
C PHE A 520 11.02 -13.21 8.49
N VAL A 521 11.42 -14.15 9.33
CA VAL A 521 12.43 -14.00 10.38
C VAL A 521 13.55 -15.01 10.10
N PRO A 522 14.77 -14.58 9.72
CA PRO A 522 15.91 -15.48 9.59
C PRO A 522 16.19 -16.21 10.90
N ARG A 523 16.56 -17.48 10.82
CA ARG A 523 17.02 -18.27 11.98
C ARG A 523 18.39 -17.77 12.43
N ASP A 524 18.62 -17.69 13.74
CA ASP A 524 19.95 -17.37 14.25
C ASP A 524 20.98 -18.43 13.82
N GLY A 525 21.98 -18.01 13.04
CA GLY A 525 22.96 -18.92 12.43
C GLY A 525 22.45 -19.74 11.24
N GLY A 526 21.26 -19.44 10.70
CA GLY A 526 20.75 -20.04 9.47
C GLY A 526 21.64 -19.77 8.25
N LEU A 527 21.65 -20.69 7.29
CA LEU A 527 22.53 -20.63 6.10
C LEU A 527 21.76 -20.76 4.77
N GLU A 528 20.64 -21.47 4.76
CA GLU A 528 19.78 -21.60 3.57
C GLU A 528 18.78 -20.44 3.45
N GLU A 529 18.33 -20.13 2.23
CA GLU A 529 17.42 -19.01 1.95
C GLU A 529 16.11 -19.07 2.74
N ASP A 530 15.59 -20.27 3.00
CA ASP A 530 14.40 -20.53 3.79
C ASP A 530 14.71 -21.05 5.21
N ASP A 531 15.92 -20.85 5.75
CA ASP A 531 16.22 -21.11 7.17
C ASP A 531 15.64 -20.00 8.06
N GLY A 532 14.44 -20.20 8.58
CA GLY A 532 13.80 -19.18 9.39
C GLY A 532 12.46 -19.56 9.98
N TRP A 533 11.66 -18.53 10.18
CA TRP A 533 10.32 -18.56 10.75
C TRP A 533 9.45 -17.57 9.98
N ILE A 534 8.14 -17.86 9.88
CA ILE A 534 7.16 -16.80 9.62
C ILE A 534 6.54 -16.40 10.95
N VAL A 535 6.47 -15.10 11.20
CA VAL A 535 5.65 -14.51 12.27
C VAL A 535 4.46 -13.79 11.68
N ALA A 536 3.28 -13.95 12.26
CA ALA A 536 2.06 -13.29 11.80
C ALA A 536 1.16 -12.92 12.99
N PHE A 537 0.51 -11.75 12.94
CA PHE A 537 -0.65 -11.47 13.78
C PHE A 537 -1.83 -12.26 13.24
N VAL A 538 -2.53 -12.99 14.11
CA VAL A 538 -3.64 -13.88 13.78
C VAL A 538 -4.82 -13.53 14.68
N HIS A 539 -6.03 -13.40 14.12
CA HIS A 539 -7.24 -13.05 14.83
C HIS A 539 -8.34 -14.08 14.55
N SER A 540 -8.95 -14.63 15.60
CA SER A 540 -10.10 -15.51 15.52
C SER A 540 -11.39 -14.70 15.70
N GLU A 541 -12.18 -14.55 14.65
CA GLU A 541 -13.45 -13.79 14.69
C GLU A 541 -14.52 -14.51 15.54
N ASP A 542 -14.43 -15.83 15.70
CA ASP A 542 -15.34 -16.63 16.54
C ASP A 542 -15.12 -16.39 18.04
N THR A 543 -13.87 -16.13 18.46
CA THR A 543 -13.50 -15.94 19.88
C THR A 543 -13.14 -14.50 20.24
N ASN A 544 -12.94 -13.64 19.22
CA ASN A 544 -12.41 -12.29 19.33
C ASN A 544 -10.99 -12.21 19.94
N ILE A 545 -10.27 -13.34 19.98
CA ILE A 545 -8.90 -13.44 20.50
C ILE A 545 -7.90 -13.12 19.39
N SER A 546 -6.81 -12.45 19.75
CA SER A 546 -5.69 -12.13 18.85
C SER A 546 -4.40 -12.75 19.37
N GLU A 547 -3.61 -13.30 18.47
CA GLU A 547 -2.38 -14.03 18.76
C GLU A 547 -1.25 -13.59 17.82
N VAL A 548 -0.02 -13.94 18.16
CA VAL A 548 1.10 -14.02 17.20
C VAL A 548 1.53 -15.46 17.05
N HIS A 549 1.55 -15.95 15.81
CA HIS A 549 1.93 -17.31 15.46
C HIS A 549 3.37 -17.33 14.95
N ILE A 550 4.18 -18.29 15.42
CA ILE A 550 5.53 -18.59 14.91
C ILE A 550 5.49 -19.92 14.16
N ILE A 551 5.87 -19.92 12.88
CA ILE A 551 5.74 -21.07 11.97
C ILE A 551 7.11 -21.44 11.40
N ASP A 552 7.47 -22.73 11.46
CA ASP A 552 8.74 -23.27 10.93
C ASP A 552 8.69 -23.31 9.39
N THR A 553 9.59 -22.57 8.73
CA THR A 553 9.65 -22.52 7.26
C THR A 553 10.11 -23.83 6.62
N LYS A 554 10.74 -24.74 7.37
CA LYS A 554 11.12 -26.09 6.93
C LYS A 554 10.05 -27.14 7.21
N LYS A 555 9.04 -26.82 8.03
CA LYS A 555 7.90 -27.69 8.35
C LYS A 555 6.58 -26.93 8.13
N PHE A 556 6.48 -26.26 7.00
CA PHE A 556 5.49 -25.22 6.75
C PHE A 556 4.04 -25.72 6.87
N CYS A 557 3.73 -26.91 6.35
CA CYS A 557 2.42 -27.57 6.49
C CYS A 557 2.16 -28.19 7.87
N GLY A 558 3.08 -28.06 8.83
CA GLY A 558 2.97 -28.60 10.19
C GLY A 558 2.22 -27.65 11.14
N GLU A 559 2.14 -28.06 12.41
CA GLU A 559 1.56 -27.24 13.47
C GLU A 559 2.38 -25.96 13.75
N THR A 560 1.71 -24.92 14.20
CA THR A 560 2.35 -23.67 14.68
C THR A 560 3.28 -23.97 15.85
N VAL A 561 4.52 -23.49 15.81
CA VAL A 561 5.57 -23.80 16.79
C VAL A 561 5.34 -23.08 18.13
N ALA A 562 4.82 -21.85 18.05
CA ALA A 562 4.32 -21.11 19.20
C ALA A 562 3.12 -20.26 18.81
N LYS A 563 2.08 -20.27 19.65
CA LYS A 563 0.94 -19.33 19.60
C LYS A 563 1.02 -18.42 20.83
N ILE A 564 1.20 -17.13 20.63
CA ILE A 564 1.42 -16.13 21.68
C ILE A 564 0.15 -15.30 21.80
N THR A 565 -0.67 -15.53 22.83
CA THR A 565 -1.96 -14.84 22.98
C THR A 565 -1.74 -13.40 23.47
N ILE A 566 -2.25 -12.42 22.73
CA ILE A 566 -2.10 -10.99 23.02
C ILE A 566 -3.17 -10.57 24.05
N PRO A 567 -2.84 -9.72 25.04
CA PRO A 567 -3.80 -9.30 26.09
C PRO A 567 -4.93 -8.39 25.60
N SER A 568 -4.91 -7.98 24.33
CA SER A 568 -5.93 -7.15 23.68
C SER A 568 -6.23 -7.68 22.28
N ARG A 569 -7.41 -7.34 21.74
CA ARG A 569 -7.68 -7.48 20.30
C ARG A 569 -6.63 -6.70 19.50
N VAL A 570 -6.21 -7.26 18.37
CA VAL A 570 -5.37 -6.60 17.38
C VAL A 570 -6.20 -6.49 16.10
N PRO A 571 -6.55 -5.27 15.64
CA PRO A 571 -7.28 -5.07 14.39
C PRO A 571 -6.53 -5.66 13.19
N TYR A 572 -7.21 -5.86 12.07
CA TYR A 572 -6.52 -6.10 10.81
C TYR A 572 -5.64 -4.90 10.44
N GLY A 573 -4.46 -5.19 9.90
CA GLY A 573 -3.49 -4.19 9.47
C GLY A 573 -2.86 -4.58 8.15
N PHE A 574 -1.81 -3.86 7.76
CA PHE A 574 -1.15 -4.02 6.48
C PHE A 574 0.19 -4.73 6.65
N HIS A 575 1.31 -4.01 6.49
CA HIS A 575 2.63 -4.61 6.51
C HIS A 575 3.21 -4.73 7.92
N GLY A 576 3.88 -5.86 8.16
CA GLY A 576 4.69 -6.09 9.33
C GLY A 576 6.13 -6.40 8.95
N ALA A 577 7.02 -6.20 9.91
CA ALA A 577 8.45 -6.41 9.79
C ALA A 577 8.99 -6.95 11.11
N PHE A 578 10.01 -7.81 11.02
CA PHE A 578 10.83 -8.17 12.17
C PHE A 578 12.12 -7.35 12.13
N MET A 579 12.40 -6.64 13.23
CA MET A 579 13.61 -5.84 13.41
C MET A 579 14.54 -6.60 14.36
N PRO A 580 15.64 -7.23 13.88
CA PRO A 580 16.64 -7.83 14.75
C PRO A 580 17.29 -6.75 15.62
N ILE A 581 17.19 -6.90 16.94
CA ILE A 581 17.71 -5.93 17.91
C ILE A 581 18.30 -6.69 19.07
N ALA A 582 19.59 -6.48 19.33
CA ALA A 582 20.21 -6.90 20.58
C ALA A 582 19.74 -5.98 21.71
N PHE A 583 19.00 -6.52 22.67
CA PHE A 583 18.64 -5.77 23.87
C PHE A 583 19.84 -5.73 24.81
N GLU A 584 20.29 -4.54 25.20
CA GLU A 584 21.36 -4.42 26.19
C GLU A 584 20.99 -5.16 27.48
N ALA A 585 21.99 -5.84 28.06
CA ALA A 585 21.89 -6.42 29.39
C ALA A 585 21.95 -5.27 30.41
N GLN A 586 20.83 -5.06 31.13
CA GLN A 586 20.76 -4.17 32.28
C GLN A 586 21.35 -4.86 33.52
#